data_AF-A0A7L1G2T1-F1
#
_entry.id   AF-A0A7L1G2T1-F1
#
_cell.length_a   1.000
_cell.length_b   1.000
_cell.length_c   1.000
_cell.angle_alpha   90.00
_cell.angle_beta   90.00
_cell.angle_gamma   90.00
#
_symmetry.space_group_name_H-M   'P 1'
#
loop_
_entity.id
_entity.type
_entity.pdbx_description
1 polymer ?
#
loop_
_entity_poly.entity_id
_entity_poly.type
_entity_poly.pdbx_seq_one_letter_code
_entity_poly.pdbx_strand_id
1 'polypeptide(L)'
;VSFTLNEELASTNDIGGKPASVSAPREHPFLLQSVGGQTLTVFTESSVDKLSLEGIVVQRAECRPAASENYMKLKRLQIEESSKPVRLSQQLDKAVTTNYKPVANHQYNIEYERKKKEDGKRARADKQQVLDMLFSAFEKHQYYNIKDLVDITKQPVV
;
A
#
# COMPACT_ATOMS: atom_id res chain seq x y z
N VAL A 1 -9.42 17.32 -44.66
CA VAL A 1 -8.03 16.88 -44.39
C VAL A 1 -8.12 15.59 -43.61
N SER A 2 -7.45 14.54 -44.05
CA SER A 2 -7.40 13.25 -43.34
C SER A 2 -5.95 12.76 -43.28
N PHE A 3 -5.66 12.04 -42.22
CA PHE A 3 -4.41 11.31 -42.04
C PHE A 3 -4.68 9.83 -42.29
N THR A 4 -3.78 9.17 -43.03
CA THR A 4 -3.86 7.73 -43.29
C THR A 4 -2.70 7.03 -42.62
N LEU A 5 -3.01 6.11 -41.71
CA LEU A 5 -2.02 5.31 -41.00
C LEU A 5 -1.37 4.30 -41.96
N ASN A 6 -0.05 4.15 -41.82
CA ASN A 6 0.72 3.14 -42.53
C ASN A 6 0.21 1.73 -42.19
N GLU A 7 0.27 0.82 -43.15
CA GLU A 7 -0.26 -0.54 -43.04
C GLU A 7 0.44 -1.35 -41.94
N GLU A 8 1.77 -1.27 -41.90
CA GLU A 8 2.58 -1.96 -40.89
C GLU A 8 2.27 -1.51 -39.46
N LEU A 9 1.88 -0.24 -39.30
CA LEU A 9 1.51 0.35 -38.01
C LEU A 9 0.05 0.07 -37.63
N ALA A 10 -0.80 -0.34 -38.59
CA ALA A 10 -2.21 -0.66 -38.33
C ALA A 10 -2.41 -2.10 -37.83
N SER A 11 -1.42 -2.97 -38.03
CA SER A 11 -1.44 -4.39 -37.64
C SER A 11 -0.63 -4.67 -36.36
N THR A 12 -0.70 -3.79 -35.36
CA THR A 12 0.07 -3.92 -34.12
C THR A 12 -0.17 -5.24 -33.40
N ASN A 13 0.88 -5.80 -32.81
CA ASN A 13 0.79 -6.94 -31.92
C ASN A 13 0.28 -6.50 -30.54
N ASP A 14 -0.47 -7.38 -29.87
CA ASP A 14 -0.93 -7.18 -28.50
C ASP A 14 0.25 -7.18 -27.50
N ILE A 15 0.04 -6.71 -26.26
CA ILE A 15 1.05 -6.57 -25.18
C ILE A 15 1.77 -7.90 -24.83
N GLY A 16 1.39 -9.03 -25.43
CA GLY A 16 2.03 -10.34 -25.31
C GLY A 16 2.60 -10.94 -26.60
N GLY A 17 2.82 -10.16 -27.66
CA GLY A 17 3.40 -10.65 -28.92
C GLY A 17 2.46 -11.55 -29.75
N LYS A 18 1.18 -11.64 -29.37
CA LYS A 18 0.14 -12.28 -30.18
C LYS A 18 -0.43 -11.29 -31.19
N PRO A 19 -0.80 -11.73 -32.41
CA PRO A 19 -1.46 -10.85 -33.36
C PRO A 19 -2.75 -10.33 -32.73
N ALA A 20 -2.94 -9.00 -32.73
CA ALA A 20 -4.16 -8.41 -32.19
C ALA A 20 -5.36 -8.92 -32.98
N SER A 21 -6.45 -9.25 -32.28
CA SER A 21 -7.68 -9.75 -32.91
C SER A 21 -8.45 -8.69 -33.72
N VAL A 22 -7.94 -7.46 -33.73
CA VAL A 22 -8.47 -6.27 -34.39
C VAL A 22 -7.34 -5.40 -34.91
N SER A 23 -7.52 -4.82 -36.09
CA SER A 23 -6.59 -3.84 -36.66
C SER A 23 -7.03 -2.42 -36.31
N ALA A 24 -6.11 -1.47 -36.19
CA ALA A 24 -6.46 -0.06 -36.00
C ALA A 24 -7.11 0.51 -37.28
N PRO A 25 -8.10 1.43 -37.17
CA PRO A 25 -8.59 2.17 -38.33
C PRO A 25 -7.44 2.91 -39.00
N ARG A 26 -7.39 2.88 -40.34
CA ARG A 26 -6.33 3.56 -41.09
C ARG A 26 -6.65 5.01 -41.36
N GLU A 27 -7.91 5.33 -41.63
CA GLU A 27 -8.31 6.69 -41.97
C GLU A 27 -8.72 7.48 -40.73
N HIS A 28 -8.13 8.66 -40.59
CA HIS A 28 -8.37 9.59 -39.50
C HIS A 28 -8.69 10.99 -40.03
N PRO A 29 -9.97 11.35 -40.18
CA PRO A 29 -10.36 12.70 -40.55
C PRO A 29 -9.97 13.72 -39.47
N PHE A 30 -9.54 14.90 -39.92
CA PHE A 30 -9.27 16.05 -39.06
C PHE A 30 -10.46 17.00 -39.02
N LEU A 31 -10.92 17.31 -37.82
CA LEU A 31 -11.92 18.34 -37.56
C LEU A 31 -11.23 19.64 -37.16
N LEU A 32 -11.34 20.66 -38.00
CA LEU A 32 -10.74 21.97 -37.73
C LEU A 32 -11.47 22.67 -36.58
N GLN A 33 -10.72 23.20 -35.63
CA GLN A 33 -11.23 23.98 -34.51
C GLN A 33 -10.93 25.46 -34.70
N SER A 34 -11.84 26.30 -34.21
CA SER A 34 -11.59 27.75 -34.15
C SER A 34 -10.46 28.05 -33.16
N VAL A 35 -9.55 28.93 -33.57
CA VAL A 35 -8.44 29.46 -32.74
C VAL A 35 -8.76 30.86 -32.19
N GLY A 36 -10.00 31.32 -32.32
CA GLY A 36 -10.44 32.61 -31.78
C GLY A 36 -10.55 32.59 -30.26
N GLY A 37 -10.11 33.68 -29.62
CA GLY A 37 -10.27 33.92 -28.17
C GLY A 37 -9.04 33.63 -27.30
N GLN A 38 -8.05 32.90 -27.83
CA GLN A 38 -6.77 32.70 -27.15
C GLN A 38 -5.63 32.59 -28.17
N THR A 39 -4.61 33.44 -28.04
CA THR A 39 -3.37 33.31 -28.82
C THR A 39 -2.51 32.20 -28.22
N LEU A 40 -2.24 31.16 -29.00
CA LEU A 40 -1.38 30.05 -28.61
C LEU A 40 -0.03 30.17 -29.31
N THR A 41 1.07 29.95 -28.59
CA THR A 41 2.43 30.01 -29.11
C THR A 41 3.22 28.77 -28.74
N VAL A 42 4.16 28.37 -29.60
CA VAL A 42 5.04 27.22 -29.38
C VAL A 42 6.45 27.74 -29.11
N PHE A 43 7.05 27.30 -28.01
CA PHE A 43 8.46 27.47 -27.72
C PHE A 43 9.10 26.10 -27.48
N THR A 44 10.39 25.99 -27.78
CA THR A 44 11.18 24.78 -27.62
C THR A 44 12.29 25.03 -26.61
N GLU A 45 12.61 23.99 -25.86
CA GLU A 45 13.75 23.93 -24.95
C GLU A 45 14.69 22.85 -25.44
N SER A 46 15.94 23.22 -25.70
CA SER A 46 16.97 22.24 -26.08
C SER A 46 17.53 21.56 -24.83
N SER A 47 18.17 20.39 -25.02
CA SER A 47 18.89 19.68 -23.96
C SER A 47 20.11 20.43 -23.41
N VAL A 48 20.38 21.64 -23.90
CA VAL A 48 21.48 22.53 -23.48
C VAL A 48 20.90 23.79 -22.84
N ASP A 49 19.71 23.68 -22.24
CA ASP A 49 18.98 24.75 -21.54
C ASP A 49 18.79 26.03 -22.39
N LYS A 50 18.65 25.86 -23.71
CA LYS A 50 18.40 26.98 -24.64
C LYS A 50 16.93 27.02 -25.01
N LEU A 51 16.27 28.13 -24.66
CA LEU A 51 14.89 28.43 -25.03
C LEU A 51 14.83 29.15 -26.38
N SER A 52 13.93 28.70 -27.27
CA SER A 52 13.66 29.32 -28.58
C SER A 52 12.16 29.41 -28.83
N LEU A 53 11.70 30.49 -29.46
CA LEU A 53 10.28 30.67 -29.82
C LEU A 53 10.07 30.26 -31.28
N GLU A 54 9.26 29.22 -31.53
CA GLU A 54 9.03 28.66 -32.87
C GLU A 54 7.99 29.47 -33.65
N GLY A 55 6.91 29.89 -32.98
CA GLY A 55 5.85 30.66 -33.63
C GLY A 55 4.50 30.63 -32.94
N ILE A 56 3.49 31.10 -33.67
CA ILE A 56 2.10 31.24 -33.22
C ILE A 56 1.24 30.18 -33.91
N VAL A 57 0.35 29.54 -33.16
CA VAL A 57 -0.59 28.55 -33.69
C VAL A 57 -1.74 29.26 -34.41
N VAL A 58 -1.77 29.15 -35.72
CA VAL A 58 -2.81 29.75 -36.58
C VAL A 58 -3.98 28.83 -36.88
N GLN A 59 -3.82 27.52 -36.64
CA GLN A 59 -4.85 26.53 -36.94
C GLN A 59 -4.81 25.37 -35.95
N ARG A 60 -5.98 24.91 -35.52
CA ARG A 60 -6.13 23.72 -34.66
C ARG A 60 -6.95 22.66 -35.38
N ALA A 61 -6.61 21.40 -35.15
CA ALA A 61 -7.31 20.26 -35.71
C ALA A 61 -7.42 19.15 -34.66
N GLU A 62 -8.57 18.49 -34.58
CA GLU A 62 -8.76 17.25 -33.83
C GLU A 62 -8.71 16.06 -34.77
N CYS A 63 -7.81 15.12 -34.49
CA CYS A 63 -7.76 13.83 -35.15
C CYS A 63 -8.86 12.92 -34.58
N ARG A 64 -9.82 12.52 -35.42
CA ARG A 64 -10.87 11.58 -35.04
C ARG A 64 -10.69 10.28 -35.83
N PRO A 65 -10.93 9.11 -35.24
CA PRO A 65 -10.95 7.86 -36.00
C PRO A 65 -12.22 7.78 -36.85
N ALA A 66 -12.12 7.17 -38.03
CA ALA A 66 -13.30 6.81 -38.80
C ALA A 66 -14.18 5.82 -38.01
N ALA A 67 -15.46 6.14 -37.84
CA ALA A 67 -16.42 5.30 -37.14
C ALA A 67 -16.66 4.01 -37.94
N SER A 68 -15.95 2.96 -37.54
CA SER A 68 -16.04 1.63 -38.14
C SER A 68 -16.36 0.60 -37.06
N GLU A 69 -16.96 -0.52 -37.46
CA GLU A 69 -17.24 -1.63 -36.56
C GLU A 69 -15.97 -2.15 -35.87
N ASN A 70 -14.87 -2.21 -36.63
CA ASN A 70 -13.56 -2.62 -36.14
C ASN A 70 -13.03 -1.66 -35.04
N TYR A 71 -13.21 -0.34 -35.21
CA TYR A 71 -12.87 0.64 -34.16
C TYR A 71 -13.68 0.42 -32.88
N MET A 72 -14.98 0.16 -32.99
CA MET A 72 -15.84 -0.08 -31.83
C MET A 72 -15.45 -1.37 -31.10
N LYS A 73 -15.07 -2.42 -31.84
CA LYS A 73 -14.53 -3.66 -31.27
C LYS A 73 -13.21 -3.42 -30.54
N LEU A 74 -12.30 -2.64 -31.12
CA LEU A 74 -11.05 -2.21 -30.47
C LEU A 74 -11.33 -1.45 -29.17
N LYS A 75 -12.23 -0.46 -29.19
CA LYS A 75 -12.61 0.29 -27.99
C LYS A 75 -13.23 -0.59 -26.91
N ARG A 76 -14.04 -1.58 -27.29
CA ARG A 76 -14.61 -2.55 -26.35
C ARG A 76 -13.53 -3.36 -25.65
N LEU A 77 -12.57 -3.92 -26.40
CA LEU A 77 -11.47 -4.70 -25.85
C LEU A 77 -10.60 -3.87 -24.89
N GLN A 78 -10.30 -2.63 -25.26
CA GLN A 78 -9.54 -1.71 -24.40
C GLN A 78 -10.25 -1.45 -23.07
N ILE A 79 -11.57 -1.21 -23.10
CA ILE A 79 -12.37 -1.00 -21.89
C ILE A 79 -12.43 -2.27 -21.05
N GLU A 80 -12.63 -3.43 -21.67
CA GLU A 80 -12.66 -4.71 -20.97
C GLU A 80 -11.35 -4.96 -20.23
N GLU A 81 -10.20 -4.72 -20.87
CA GLU A 81 -8.89 -4.85 -20.26
C GLU A 81 -8.67 -3.84 -19.13
N SER A 82 -8.98 -2.56 -19.36
CA SER A 82 -8.78 -1.51 -18.35
C SER A 82 -9.78 -1.57 -17.19
N SER A 83 -10.93 -2.20 -17.40
CA SER A 83 -11.97 -2.38 -16.36
C SER A 83 -11.65 -3.52 -15.39
N LYS A 84 -10.69 -4.40 -15.72
CA LYS A 84 -10.29 -5.48 -14.82
C LYS A 84 -9.54 -4.89 -13.62
N PRO A 85 -10.04 -5.08 -12.39
CA PRO A 85 -9.36 -4.57 -11.20
C PRO A 85 -8.03 -5.31 -11.01
N VAL A 86 -6.99 -4.56 -10.59
CA VAL A 86 -5.65 -5.12 -10.33
C VAL A 86 -5.68 -6.20 -9.24
N ARG A 87 -6.64 -6.12 -8.31
CA ARG A 87 -6.84 -7.08 -7.23
C ARG A 87 -8.31 -7.45 -7.15
N LEU A 88 -8.59 -8.75 -7.14
CA LEU A 88 -9.93 -9.28 -6.95
C LEU A 88 -9.95 -10.08 -5.64
N SER A 89 -10.83 -9.71 -4.71
CA SER A 89 -11.10 -10.55 -3.54
C SER A 89 -11.82 -11.81 -4.01
N GLN A 90 -11.25 -12.98 -3.76
CA GLN A 90 -11.94 -14.24 -4.00
C GLN A 90 -12.80 -14.56 -2.78
N GLN A 91 -14.12 -14.57 -2.97
CA GLN A 91 -15.02 -15.08 -1.93
C GLN A 91 -14.80 -16.59 -1.80
N LEU A 92 -14.61 -17.03 -0.56
CA LEU A 92 -14.54 -18.46 -0.27
C LEU A 92 -15.97 -19.00 -0.30
N ASP A 93 -16.20 -20.05 -1.10
CA ASP A 93 -17.50 -20.73 -1.21
C ASP A 93 -18.02 -21.22 0.15
N LYS A 94 -17.10 -21.61 1.02
CA LYS A 94 -17.39 -22.01 2.39
C LYS A 94 -16.52 -21.23 3.34
N ALA A 95 -17.11 -20.79 4.45
CA ALA A 95 -16.36 -20.23 5.56
C ALA A 95 -15.32 -21.26 6.02
N VAL A 96 -14.04 -20.84 6.10
CA VAL A 96 -12.97 -21.68 6.68
C VAL A 96 -13.21 -21.75 8.18
N THR A 97 -14.02 -22.71 8.59
CA THR A 97 -14.35 -22.98 10.00
C THR A 97 -13.32 -23.84 10.70
N THR A 98 -12.28 -24.32 9.99
CA THR A 98 -11.19 -25.12 10.54
C THR A 98 -10.20 -24.32 11.38
N ASN A 99 -10.38 -23.00 11.48
CA ASN A 99 -9.63 -22.18 12.40
C ASN A 99 -10.15 -22.44 13.83
N TYR A 100 -9.46 -23.32 14.56
CA TYR A 100 -9.45 -23.26 16.01
C TYR A 100 -9.01 -21.84 16.38
N LYS A 101 -9.95 -20.96 16.68
CA LYS A 101 -9.64 -19.64 17.20
C LYS A 101 -9.03 -19.92 18.57
N PRO A 102 -7.71 -19.69 18.78
CA PRO A 102 -7.19 -19.76 20.12
C PRO A 102 -8.03 -18.79 20.94
N VAL A 103 -8.73 -19.32 21.94
CA VAL A 103 -9.48 -18.48 22.86
C VAL A 103 -8.41 -17.71 23.60
N ALA A 104 -8.10 -16.51 23.11
CA ALA A 104 -7.13 -15.63 23.70
C ALA A 104 -7.65 -15.32 25.09
N ASN A 105 -7.09 -15.99 26.09
CA ASN A 105 -7.44 -15.68 27.46
C ASN A 105 -7.07 -14.22 27.68
N HIS A 106 -8.03 -13.42 28.11
CA HIS A 106 -7.83 -12.01 28.26
C HIS A 106 -6.62 -11.76 29.20
N GLN A 107 -5.77 -10.79 28.87
CA GLN A 107 -4.52 -10.53 29.62
C GLN A 107 -4.77 -10.40 31.14
N TYR A 108 -5.92 -9.83 31.52
CA TYR A 108 -6.35 -9.73 32.91
C TYR A 108 -6.47 -11.09 33.62
N ASN A 109 -7.00 -12.11 32.96
CA ASN A 109 -7.16 -13.45 33.55
C ASN A 109 -5.82 -14.14 33.75
N ILE A 110 -4.91 -14.00 32.77
CA ILE A 110 -3.55 -14.54 32.85
C ILE A 110 -2.82 -13.90 34.04
N GLU A 111 -2.91 -12.58 34.16
CA GLU A 111 -2.29 -11.83 35.24
C GLU A 111 -2.94 -12.12 36.59
N TYR A 112 -4.25 -12.34 36.64
CA TYR A 112 -4.98 -12.72 37.87
C TYR A 112 -4.53 -14.08 38.40
N GLU A 113 -4.41 -15.09 37.53
CA GLU A 113 -3.90 -16.41 37.90
C GLU A 113 -2.43 -16.34 38.35
N ARG A 114 -1.59 -15.57 37.64
CA ARG A 114 -0.19 -15.35 38.02
C ARG A 114 -0.08 -14.68 39.39
N LYS A 115 -0.86 -13.61 39.62
CA LYS A 115 -0.88 -12.87 40.88
C LYS A 115 -1.38 -13.73 42.04
N LYS A 116 -2.38 -14.59 41.82
CA LYS A 116 -2.81 -15.57 42.84
C LYS A 116 -1.72 -16.57 43.23
N LYS A 117 -0.89 -16.98 42.27
CA LYS A 117 0.17 -17.97 42.48
C LYS A 117 1.42 -17.35 43.12
N GLU A 118 1.82 -16.16 42.69
CA GLU A 118 3.09 -15.52 43.09
C GLU A 118 2.94 -14.62 44.31
N ASP A 119 1.82 -13.89 44.41
CA ASP A 119 1.56 -12.88 45.45
C ASP A 119 0.82 -13.51 46.64
N GLY A 120 1.15 -14.77 46.95
CA GLY A 120 0.71 -15.43 48.17
C GLY A 120 0.93 -14.53 49.38
N LYS A 121 0.05 -14.61 50.39
CA LYS A 121 0.10 -13.73 51.58
C LYS A 121 1.52 -13.72 52.15
N ARG A 122 2.24 -12.60 52.00
CA ARG A 122 3.60 -12.41 52.53
C ARG A 122 3.53 -12.49 54.05
N ALA A 123 3.81 -13.67 54.61
CA ALA A 123 3.89 -13.90 56.04
C ALA A 123 5.24 -13.38 56.56
N ARG A 124 5.24 -12.88 57.80
CA ARG A 124 6.49 -12.50 58.46
C ARG A 124 7.35 -13.75 58.66
N ALA A 125 8.56 -13.74 58.13
CA ALA A 125 9.53 -14.80 58.35
C ALA A 125 10.24 -14.59 59.69
N ASP A 126 10.96 -15.61 60.15
CA ASP A 126 11.72 -15.52 61.40
C ASP A 126 12.81 -14.44 61.32
N LYS A 127 13.07 -13.77 62.46
CA LYS A 127 13.98 -12.64 62.55
C LYS A 127 15.39 -13.01 62.09
N GLN A 128 15.86 -14.21 62.44
CA GLN A 128 17.21 -14.65 62.10
C GLN A 128 17.35 -14.86 60.59
N GLN A 129 16.37 -15.52 59.97
CA GLN A 129 16.36 -15.77 58.52
C GLN A 129 16.36 -14.46 57.71
N VAL A 130 15.61 -13.45 58.16
CA VAL A 130 15.59 -12.13 57.49
C VAL A 130 16.94 -11.41 57.61
N LEU A 131 17.59 -11.48 58.76
CA LEU A 131 18.91 -10.89 58.97
C LEU A 131 19.97 -11.53 58.05
N ASP A 132 19.97 -12.85 57.92
CA ASP A 132 20.93 -13.56 57.06
C ASP A 132 20.76 -13.18 55.58
N MET A 133 19.51 -13.00 55.12
CA MET A 133 19.21 -12.50 53.77
C MET A 133 19.67 -11.05 53.57
N LEU A 134 19.52 -10.19 54.58
CA LEU A 134 19.97 -8.81 54.54
C LEU A 134 21.49 -8.73 54.48
N PHE A 135 22.21 -9.48 55.31
CA PHE A 135 23.67 -9.54 55.25
C PHE A 135 24.17 -10.01 53.87
N SER A 136 23.55 -11.04 53.29
CA SER A 136 23.87 -11.50 51.94
C SER A 136 23.61 -10.47 50.85
N ALA A 137 22.58 -9.62 51.02
CA ALA A 137 22.29 -8.53 50.09
C ALA A 137 23.33 -7.40 50.20
N PHE A 138 23.64 -6.96 51.42
CA PHE A 138 24.58 -5.87 51.68
C PHE A 138 26.04 -6.23 51.40
N GLU A 139 26.38 -7.51 51.39
CA GLU A 139 27.67 -8.00 50.89
C GLU A 139 27.88 -7.63 49.41
N LYS A 140 26.80 -7.62 48.61
CA LYS A 140 26.88 -7.28 47.18
C LYS A 140 26.95 -5.78 46.94
N HIS A 141 26.16 -5.00 47.68
CA HIS A 141 26.08 -3.56 47.55
C HIS A 141 25.88 -2.88 48.89
N GLN A 142 26.63 -1.79 49.11
CA GLN A 142 26.62 -1.04 50.37
C GLN A 142 25.28 -0.34 50.66
N TYR A 143 24.45 -0.07 49.65
CA TYR A 143 23.16 0.60 49.78
C TYR A 143 22.11 -0.02 48.83
N TYR A 144 20.85 -0.03 49.28
CA TYR A 144 19.69 -0.50 48.51
C TYR A 144 18.50 0.44 48.69
N ASN A 145 17.58 0.44 47.73
CA ASN A 145 16.26 1.05 47.90
C ASN A 145 15.38 0.16 48.79
N ILE A 146 14.51 0.77 49.59
CA ILE A 146 13.58 0.04 50.45
C ILE A 146 12.66 -0.90 49.64
N LYS A 147 12.28 -0.52 48.41
CA LYS A 147 11.47 -1.38 47.52
C LYS A 147 12.20 -2.68 47.18
N ASP A 148 13.49 -2.60 46.91
CA ASP A 148 14.29 -3.76 46.52
C ASP A 148 14.50 -4.69 47.73
N LEU A 149 14.74 -4.12 48.92
CA LEU A 149 14.83 -4.91 50.16
C LEU A 149 13.52 -5.64 50.48
N VAL A 150 12.37 -5.03 50.19
CA VAL A 150 11.05 -5.65 50.36
C VAL A 150 10.83 -6.78 49.37
N ASP A 151 11.30 -6.63 48.13
CA ASP A 151 11.20 -7.69 47.12
C ASP A 151 12.19 -8.83 47.33
N ILE A 152 13.37 -8.57 47.88
CA ILE A 152 14.36 -9.59 48.25
C ILE A 152 13.90 -10.37 49.49
N THR A 153 13.50 -9.68 50.55
CA THR A 153 13.15 -10.33 51.82
C THR A 153 11.71 -10.86 51.85
N LYS A 154 10.87 -10.45 50.89
CA LYS A 154 9.43 -10.71 50.83
C LYS A 154 8.70 -10.37 52.13
N GLN A 155 9.26 -9.48 52.95
CA GLN A 155 8.64 -9.06 54.22
C GLN A 155 7.66 -7.91 53.97
N PRO A 156 6.53 -7.87 54.70
CA PRO A 156 5.66 -6.71 54.67
C PRO A 156 6.35 -5.54 55.37
N VAL A 157 6.49 -4.43 54.66
CA VAL A 157 6.52 -3.10 55.29
C VAL A 157 5.14 -2.93 55.89
N VAL A 158 5.03 -2.50 57.15
CA VAL A 158 3.73 -2.26 57.79
C VAL A 158 2.78 -1.48 56.87
#